data_AF-A0A5C9BD21-F1
#
_entry.id   AF-A0A5C9BD21-F1
#
_cell.length_a   1.000
_cell.length_b   1.000
_cell.length_c   1.000
_cell.angle_alpha   90.00
_cell.angle_beta   90.00
_cell.angle_gamma   90.00
#
_symmetry.space_group_name_H-M   'P 1'
#
loop_
_entity.id
_entity.type
_entity.pdbx_description
1 polymer ?
#
loop_
_entity_poly.entity_id
_entity_poly.type
_entity_poly.pdbx_seq_one_letter_code
_entity_poly.pdbx_strand_id
1 'polypeptide(L)'
;MQAHGAAARQLLGEQSGVVEEVFADATTANVSDKLRALLAIAEKVRIDGRLVTDEDVRVARDAGADDKAIHDTVLIAAMFSMFNRYVDGLATWTPHDPKVYEAIGERLATKGYGSRFRESE
;
A
#
# COMPACT_ATOMS: atom_id res chain seq x y z
N MET A 1 -0.44 7.04 6.28
CA MET A 1 -0.08 6.53 4.93
C MET A 1 1.33 6.92 4.45
N GLN A 2 2.04 7.86 5.09
CA GLN A 2 3.31 8.39 4.56
C GLN A 2 4.51 7.45 4.67
N ALA A 3 4.60 6.63 5.72
CA ALA A 3 5.68 5.64 5.87
C ALA A 3 5.71 4.58 4.74
N HIS A 4 4.55 4.09 4.31
CA HIS A 4 4.46 3.07 3.25
C HIS A 4 4.72 3.65 1.86
N GLY A 5 4.28 4.89 1.60
CA GLY A 5 4.68 5.62 0.40
C GLY A 5 6.19 5.83 0.34
N ALA A 6 6.81 6.24 1.45
CA ALA A 6 8.27 6.36 1.54
C ALA A 6 8.99 5.03 1.31
N ALA A 7 8.51 3.92 1.91
CA ALA A 7 9.08 2.60 1.67
C ALA A 7 8.96 2.16 0.21
N ALA A 8 7.80 2.41 -0.43
CA ALA A 8 7.61 2.11 -1.85
C ALA A 8 8.59 2.87 -2.74
N ARG A 9 8.78 4.18 -2.50
CA ARG A 9 9.78 4.98 -3.24
C ARG A 9 11.18 4.40 -3.11
N GLN A 10 11.58 4.01 -1.91
CA GLN A 10 12.89 3.41 -1.64
C GLN A 10 13.08 2.10 -2.42
N LEU A 11 12.05 1.24 -2.48
CA LEU A 11 12.11 -0.02 -3.21
C LEU A 11 12.08 0.14 -4.73
N LEU A 12 11.44 1.19 -5.23
CA LEU A 12 11.32 1.47 -6.66
C LEU A 12 12.53 2.21 -7.25
N GLY A 13 13.38 2.82 -6.41
CA GLY A 13 14.61 3.49 -6.84
C GLY A 13 14.33 4.56 -7.90
N GLU A 14 14.93 4.42 -9.09
CA GLU A 14 14.75 5.36 -10.20
C GLU A 14 13.29 5.48 -10.67
N GLN A 15 12.44 4.48 -10.39
CA GLN A 15 11.02 4.48 -10.74
C GLN A 15 10.14 5.07 -9.63
N SER A 16 10.71 5.70 -8.59
CA SER A 16 9.96 6.17 -7.42
C SER A 16 8.80 7.11 -7.77
N GLY A 17 8.91 7.87 -8.88
CA GLY A 17 7.89 8.81 -9.34
C GLY A 17 6.52 8.19 -9.61
N VAL A 18 6.46 6.88 -9.88
CA VAL A 18 5.17 6.18 -10.05
C VAL A 18 4.33 6.18 -8.77
N VAL A 19 4.95 6.36 -7.60
CA VAL A 19 4.22 6.45 -6.32
C VAL A 19 3.36 7.71 -6.29
N GLU A 20 3.90 8.84 -6.75
CA GLU A 20 3.17 10.11 -6.88
C GLU A 20 2.04 9.98 -7.91
N GLU A 21 2.31 9.33 -9.04
CA GLU A 21 1.29 9.09 -10.06
C GLU A 21 0.13 8.26 -9.51
N VAL A 22 0.41 7.18 -8.77
CA VAL A 22 -0.62 6.34 -8.14
C VAL A 22 -1.41 7.11 -7.07
N PHE A 23 -0.75 7.98 -6.30
CA PHE A 23 -1.43 8.83 -5.32
C PHE A 23 -2.31 9.90 -5.96
N ALA A 24 -1.91 10.43 -7.12
CA ALA A 24 -2.71 11.39 -7.86
C ALA A 24 -3.92 10.70 -8.50
N ASP A 25 -3.69 9.61 -9.25
CA ASP A 25 -4.70 8.82 -9.90
C ASP A 25 -4.15 7.46 -10.37
N ALA A 26 -4.49 6.40 -9.63
CA ALA A 26 -4.10 5.03 -9.96
C ALA A 26 -4.61 4.55 -11.33
N THR A 27 -5.67 5.15 -11.88
CA THR A 27 -6.22 4.74 -13.18
C THR A 27 -5.36 5.21 -14.35
N THR A 28 -4.60 6.29 -14.18
CA THR A 28 -3.73 6.88 -15.20
C THR A 28 -2.23 6.71 -14.95
N ALA A 29 -1.84 6.25 -13.74
CA ALA A 29 -0.44 6.02 -13.37
C ALA A 29 0.29 5.03 -14.31
N ASN A 30 1.60 5.21 -14.48
CA ASN A 30 2.46 4.34 -15.29
C ASN A 30 2.80 3.01 -14.59
N VAL A 31 1.78 2.20 -14.35
CA VAL A 31 1.86 0.85 -13.77
C VAL A 31 1.40 -0.20 -14.77
N SER A 32 1.76 -1.46 -14.55
CA SER A 32 1.24 -2.57 -15.35
C SER A 32 -0.29 -2.69 -15.21
N ASP A 33 -0.96 -3.21 -16.24
CA ASP A 33 -2.40 -3.44 -16.20
C ASP A 33 -2.82 -4.36 -15.04
N LYS A 34 -1.98 -5.35 -14.72
CA LYS A 34 -2.14 -6.20 -13.54
C LYS A 34 -2.20 -5.38 -12.25
N LEU A 35 -1.22 -4.51 -12.03
CA LEU A 35 -1.17 -3.70 -10.81
C LEU A 35 -2.33 -2.69 -10.78
N ARG A 36 -2.68 -2.09 -11.92
CA ARG A 36 -3.84 -1.19 -12.06
C ARG A 36 -5.15 -1.87 -11.65
N ALA A 37 -5.40 -3.08 -12.13
CA ALA A 37 -6.59 -3.85 -11.79
C ALA A 37 -6.63 -4.23 -10.30
N LEU A 38 -5.50 -4.62 -9.72
CA LEU A 38 -5.41 -4.91 -8.28
C LEU A 38 -5.61 -3.65 -7.43
N LEU A 39 -5.08 -2.49 -7.85
CA LEU A 39 -5.33 -1.22 -7.17
C LEU A 39 -6.81 -0.82 -7.21
N ALA A 40 -7.51 -1.09 -8.31
CA ALA A 40 -8.96 -0.87 -8.40
C ALA A 40 -9.76 -1.75 -7.41
N ILE A 41 -9.35 -3.01 -7.21
CA ILE A 41 -9.93 -3.88 -6.17
C ILE A 41 -9.63 -3.31 -4.78
N ALA A 42 -8.38 -2.93 -4.50
CA ALA A 42 -7.97 -2.36 -3.21
C ALA A 42 -8.75 -1.08 -2.86
N GLU A 43 -9.00 -0.23 -3.85
CA GLU A 43 -9.80 1.00 -3.75
C GLU A 43 -11.25 0.70 -3.30
N LYS A 44 -11.86 -0.36 -3.84
CA LYS A 44 -13.19 -0.80 -3.41
C LYS A 44 -13.16 -1.37 -2.00
N VAL A 45 -12.20 -2.24 -1.69
CA VAL A 45 -12.04 -2.86 -0.37
C VAL A 45 -11.87 -1.83 0.73
N ARG A 46 -11.11 -0.74 0.50
CA ARG A 46 -10.93 0.30 1.52
C ARG A 46 -12.23 1.02 1.89
N ILE A 47 -13.18 1.11 0.96
CA ILE A 47 -14.50 1.69 1.17
C ILE A 47 -15.40 0.64 1.83
N ASP A 48 -15.64 -0.47 1.14
CA ASP A 48 -16.43 -1.62 1.60
C ASP A 48 -16.14 -2.83 0.71
N GLY A 49 -15.74 -3.96 1.30
CA GLY A 49 -15.44 -5.19 0.55
C GLY A 49 -16.59 -5.72 -0.30
N ARG A 50 -17.85 -5.37 0.01
CA ARG A 50 -19.03 -5.75 -0.78
C ARG A 50 -19.12 -5.02 -2.12
N LEU A 51 -18.32 -3.97 -2.34
CA LEU A 51 -18.26 -3.24 -3.60
C LEU A 51 -17.40 -3.95 -4.65
N VAL A 52 -16.60 -4.94 -4.24
CA VAL A 52 -15.83 -5.79 -5.17
C VAL A 52 -16.82 -6.70 -5.91
N THR A 53 -16.79 -6.66 -7.23
CA THR A 53 -17.67 -7.44 -8.09
C THR A 53 -16.92 -8.56 -8.79
N ASP A 54 -17.66 -9.53 -9.34
CA ASP A 54 -17.09 -10.58 -10.20
C ASP A 54 -16.36 -9.99 -11.41
N GLU A 55 -16.82 -8.85 -11.91
CA GLU A 55 -16.18 -8.13 -13.02
C GLU A 55 -14.80 -7.60 -12.63
N ASP A 56 -14.62 -7.07 -11.41
CA ASP A 56 -13.31 -6.61 -10.95
C ASP A 56 -12.30 -7.77 -10.89
N VAL A 57 -12.75 -8.91 -10.37
CA VAL A 57 -11.94 -10.14 -10.30
C VAL A 57 -11.61 -10.63 -11.70
N ARG A 58 -12.58 -10.63 -12.62
CA ARG A 58 -12.37 -11.03 -14.02
C ARG A 58 -11.35 -10.13 -14.70
N VAL A 59 -11.49 -8.80 -14.59
CA VAL A 59 -10.54 -7.83 -15.16
C VAL A 59 -9.13 -8.05 -14.61
N ALA A 60 -8.98 -8.30 -13.30
CA ALA A 60 -7.68 -8.61 -12.72
C ALA A 60 -7.09 -9.92 -13.27
N ARG A 61 -7.90 -10.98 -13.42
CA ARG A 61 -7.47 -12.25 -14.02
C ARG A 61 -7.06 -12.11 -15.48
N ASP A 62 -7.84 -11.37 -16.27
CA ASP A 62 -7.55 -11.08 -17.67
C ASP A 62 -6.25 -10.29 -17.82
N ALA A 63 -5.91 -9.45 -16.84
CA ALA A 63 -4.62 -8.76 -16.75
C ALA A 63 -3.47 -9.63 -16.16
N GLY A 64 -3.71 -10.91 -15.88
CA GLY A 64 -2.70 -11.86 -15.41
C GLY A 64 -2.54 -11.95 -13.88
N ALA A 65 -3.52 -11.51 -13.09
CA ALA A 65 -3.56 -11.79 -11.65
C ALA A 65 -4.03 -13.23 -11.38
N ASP A 66 -3.31 -13.91 -10.50
CA ASP A 66 -3.73 -15.20 -9.96
C ASP A 66 -4.56 -14.99 -8.67
N ASP A 67 -5.15 -16.08 -8.18
CA ASP A 67 -5.97 -16.07 -6.96
C ASP A 67 -5.21 -15.54 -5.77
N LYS A 68 -3.89 -15.85 -5.70
CA LYS A 68 -3.02 -15.36 -4.65
C LYS A 68 -2.86 -13.84 -4.70
N ALA A 69 -2.58 -13.26 -5.86
CA ALA A 69 -2.46 -11.81 -5.98
C ALA A 69 -3.76 -11.09 -5.60
N ILE A 70 -4.91 -11.63 -6.02
CA ILE A 70 -6.22 -11.06 -5.66
C ILE A 70 -6.47 -11.18 -4.15
N HIS A 71 -6.23 -12.37 -3.58
CA HIS A 71 -6.34 -12.60 -2.14
C HIS A 71 -5.46 -11.65 -1.33
N ASP A 72 -4.17 -11.56 -1.67
CA ASP A 72 -3.22 -10.71 -0.97
C ASP A 72 -3.61 -9.23 -1.09
N THR A 73 -4.10 -8.80 -2.25
CA THR A 73 -4.60 -7.44 -2.47
C THR A 73 -5.75 -7.11 -1.53
N VAL A 74 -6.75 -8.00 -1.44
CA VAL A 74 -7.91 -7.82 -0.54
C VAL A 74 -7.44 -7.82 0.93
N LEU A 75 -6.59 -8.77 1.32
CA LEU A 75 -6.08 -8.87 2.69
C LEU A 75 -5.30 -7.62 3.10
N ILE A 76 -4.38 -7.15 2.24
CA ILE A 76 -3.56 -5.95 2.49
C ILE A 76 -4.47 -4.73 2.61
N ALA A 77 -5.39 -4.52 1.66
CA ALA A 77 -6.29 -3.37 1.68
C ALA A 77 -7.20 -3.36 2.92
N ALA A 78 -7.75 -4.52 3.30
CA ALA A 78 -8.58 -4.65 4.49
C ALA A 78 -7.80 -4.37 5.78
N MET A 79 -6.59 -4.92 5.91
CA MET A 79 -5.71 -4.72 7.07
C MET A 79 -5.32 -3.25 7.23
N PHE A 80 -4.88 -2.58 6.16
CA PHE A 80 -4.55 -1.16 6.23
C PHE A 80 -5.76 -0.27 6.50
N SER A 81 -6.94 -0.66 6.02
CA SER A 81 -8.18 0.04 6.38
C SER A 81 -8.52 -0.10 7.86
N MET A 82 -8.28 -1.27 8.46
CA MET A 82 -8.42 -1.48 9.91
C MET A 82 -7.39 -0.66 10.69
N PHE A 83 -6.12 -0.66 10.29
CA PHE A 83 -5.07 0.13 10.95
C PHE A 83 -5.34 1.64 10.89
N ASN A 84 -5.75 2.16 9.74
CA ASN A 84 -6.08 3.58 9.60
C ASN A 84 -7.25 3.95 10.52
N ARG A 85 -8.34 3.17 10.53
CA ARG A 85 -9.48 3.40 11.43
C ARG A 85 -9.09 3.36 12.91
N TYR A 86 -8.18 2.47 13.29
CA TYR A 86 -7.69 2.36 14.67
C TYR A 86 -6.85 3.59 15.07
N VAL A 87 -5.90 3.99 14.23
CA VAL A 87 -5.02 5.16 14.47
C VAL A 87 -5.85 6.44 14.53
N ASP A 88 -6.73 6.64 13.55
CA ASP A 88 -7.59 7.82 13.43
C ASP A 88 -8.62 7.87 14.58
N GLY A 89 -9.25 6.73 14.89
CA GLY A 89 -10.26 6.64 15.93
C GLY A 89 -9.74 6.90 17.35
N LEU A 90 -8.45 6.66 17.59
CA LEU A 90 -7.78 6.99 18.85
C LEU A 90 -7.15 8.38 18.86
N ALA A 91 -7.22 9.13 17.76
CA ALA A 91 -6.49 10.39 17.57
C ALA A 91 -5.00 10.23 17.94
N THR A 92 -4.40 9.12 17.49
CA THR A 92 -3.02 8.77 17.85
C THR A 92 -2.07 9.85 17.34
N TRP A 93 -1.09 10.24 18.17
CA TRP A 93 -0.05 11.16 17.72
C TRP A 93 0.78 10.53 16.59
N THR A 94 0.97 11.28 15.52
CA THR A 94 1.84 10.90 14.40
C THR A 94 2.80 12.05 14.10
N PRO A 95 4.06 11.79 13.73
CA PRO A 95 4.99 12.84 13.33
C PRO A 95 4.42 13.73 12.22
N HIS A 96 4.69 15.04 12.26
CA HIS A 96 4.28 15.98 11.22
C HIS A 96 5.37 16.24 10.18
N ASP A 97 6.63 15.99 10.51
CA ASP A 97 7.77 16.19 9.61
C ASP A 97 7.87 15.04 8.60
N PRO A 98 7.76 15.31 7.28
CA PRO A 98 7.91 14.30 6.23
C PRO A 98 9.24 13.52 6.30
N LYS A 99 10.33 14.15 6.77
CA LYS A 99 11.65 13.50 6.88
C LYS A 99 11.65 12.32 7.86
N VAL A 100 10.78 12.36 8.86
CA VAL A 100 10.62 11.25 9.80
C VAL A 100 10.06 10.03 9.06
N TYR A 101 9.12 10.23 8.13
CA TYR A 101 8.56 9.14 7.33
C TYR A 101 9.51 8.62 6.26
N GLU A 102 10.40 9.46 5.73
CA GLU A 102 11.49 9.02 4.84
C GLU A 102 12.40 8.01 5.54
N ALA A 103 12.86 8.34 6.75
CA ALA A 103 13.71 7.46 7.55
C ALA A 103 12.99 6.16 7.96
N ILE A 104 11.70 6.25 8.31
CA ILE A 104 10.87 5.06 8.57
C ILE A 104 10.75 4.22 7.30
N GLY A 105 10.51 4.84 6.15
CA GLY A 105 10.38 4.19 4.86
C GLY A 105 11.65 3.42 4.46
N GLU A 106 12.81 4.05 4.59
CA GLU A 106 14.11 3.40 4.35
C GLU A 106 14.31 2.19 5.26
N ARG A 107 14.02 2.33 6.57
CA ARG A 107 14.11 1.22 7.52
C ARG A 107 13.17 0.08 7.13
N LEU A 108 11.93 0.38 6.74
CA LEU A 108 10.97 -0.64 6.32
C LEU A 108 11.44 -1.36 5.05
N ALA A 109 11.95 -0.64 4.07
CA ALA A 109 12.44 -1.20 2.81
C ALA A 109 13.66 -2.11 3.01
N THR A 110 14.57 -1.75 3.92
CA THR A 110 15.85 -2.46 4.10
C THR A 110 15.85 -3.50 5.21
N LYS A 111 15.06 -3.30 6.28
CA LYS A 111 15.08 -4.13 7.50
C LYS A 111 13.72 -4.75 7.82
N GLY A 112 12.67 -4.39 7.09
CA GLY A 112 11.30 -4.78 7.40
C GLY A 112 10.85 -4.28 8.77
N TYR A 113 9.78 -4.87 9.30
CA TYR A 113 9.24 -4.53 10.62
C TYR A 113 10.04 -5.12 11.78
N GLY A 114 10.84 -6.15 11.52
CA GLY A 114 11.56 -6.94 12.52
C GLY A 114 12.99 -6.49 12.74
N SER A 115 13.23 -5.25 13.19
CA SER A 115 14.54 -4.95 13.80
C SER A 115 14.39 -4.99 15.32
N ARG A 116 14.79 -6.10 15.93
CA ARG A 116 15.02 -6.16 17.39
C ARG A 116 15.93 -4.99 17.77
N PHE A 117 15.50 -4.16 18.72
CA PHE A 117 16.43 -3.36 19.50
C PHE A 117 17.34 -4.37 20.22
N ARG A 118 18.61 -4.46 19.84
CA ARG A 118 19.63 -4.91 20.78
C ARG A 118 20.07 -3.66 21.51
N GLU A 119 19.47 -3.41 22.67
CA GLU A 119 20.16 -2.61 23.68
C GLU A 119 21.43 -3.38 24.02
N SER A 120 22.58 -2.77 23.76
CA SER A 120 23.83 -3.21 24.34
C SER A 120 23.79 -2.83 25.82
N GLU A 121 23.73 -3.84 26.70
CA GLU A 121 24.13 -3.72 28.11
C GLU A 121 25.60 -3.25 28.22
#